data_AF-A0A1I4XTJ8-F1
#
_entry.id   AF-A0A1I4XTJ8-F1
#
_cell.length_a   1.000
_cell.length_b   1.000
_cell.length_c   1.000
_cell.angle_alpha   90.00
_cell.angle_beta   90.00
_cell.angle_gamma   90.00
#
_symmetry.space_group_name_H-M   'P 1'
#
loop_
_entity.id
_entity.type
_entity.pdbx_description
1 polymer ?
#
loop_
_entity_poly.entity_id
_entity_poly.type
_entity_poly.pdbx_seq_one_letter_code
_entity_poly.pdbx_strand_id
1 'polypeptide(L)'
;MEQSDIAVGLDIGTTKIVAMIGRKNEYGKVEIVGIGKSKSLGVHRGVVNNITQTIQSIQQAIQEAEADSGLKIKDVVVGIAGQHIRSLQHSDYITRPNPDEVIDADDIHTLCNQVHKLVMLPGEEIIHVLPQEYKVDGQAEIKEPIGMYGGRLEANFHVVVGQVSSIRNIGRCVKSAGLELSAVTLEPLASANAVLSQEEKEAGVALIDIGGGTTDLAIFKDGIIRHTAVIPFGGNVITEDIKEGCSIIEKQAELLKIKFGSAWPGENKDNEIVSIPGLRGREPKEITLKNLSKIIHARVVEIIEQVYLEIKNYGHEEQKKKLIAGMVLTGGGAQLKHIKQLAEYITGMDTRIGYPNEHLAGTNDSETTSPVYATAVGLVMNSLEHGAKKFQEEAVLKSKEQREEELKESFDDDIENKEDLKPDPHAPGKHTRKSIFDKWAEKFKDFLDNAE
;
A
#
# COMPACT_ATOMS: atom_id res chain seq x y z
N MET A 1 25.94 0.95 -17.24
CA MET A 1 24.95 1.59 -16.34
C MET A 1 24.18 0.46 -15.71
N GLU A 2 24.40 0.22 -14.43
CA GLU A 2 23.83 -0.92 -13.72
C GLU A 2 22.32 -0.78 -13.57
N GLN A 3 21.64 -1.91 -13.66
CA GLN A 3 20.18 -2.09 -13.71
C GLN A 3 19.52 -1.97 -12.33
N SER A 4 20.21 -1.38 -11.32
CA SER A 4 20.01 -1.71 -9.91
C SER A 4 19.04 -0.86 -9.11
N ASP A 5 18.48 0.24 -9.64
CA ASP A 5 17.56 1.12 -8.86
C ASP A 5 16.21 1.36 -9.54
N ILE A 6 15.67 0.36 -10.25
CA ILE A 6 14.37 0.46 -10.91
C ILE A 6 13.30 -0.17 -10.02
N ALA A 7 12.25 0.61 -9.75
CA ALA A 7 11.06 0.19 -9.03
C ALA A 7 9.85 0.22 -9.96
N VAL A 8 8.95 -0.76 -9.79
CA VAL A 8 7.77 -0.88 -10.65
C VAL A 8 6.52 -1.05 -9.79
N GLY A 9 5.61 -0.09 -9.93
CA GLY A 9 4.28 -0.14 -9.36
C GLY A 9 3.28 -0.61 -10.42
N LEU A 10 2.45 -1.60 -10.07
CA LEU A 10 1.37 -2.10 -10.92
C LEU A 10 0.03 -1.94 -10.19
N ASP A 11 -0.78 -1.00 -10.66
CA ASP A 11 -2.13 -0.74 -10.19
C ASP A 11 -3.14 -1.51 -11.08
N ILE A 12 -3.84 -2.48 -10.50
CA ILE A 12 -4.82 -3.34 -11.18
C ILE A 12 -6.23 -2.81 -10.90
N GLY A 13 -6.53 -1.65 -11.45
CA GLY A 13 -7.81 -0.97 -11.28
C GLY A 13 -8.98 -1.61 -12.05
N THR A 14 -10.20 -1.24 -11.64
CA THR A 14 -11.44 -1.69 -12.29
C THR A 14 -11.65 -1.08 -13.68
N THR A 15 -11.20 0.16 -13.92
CA THR A 15 -11.38 0.86 -15.20
C THR A 15 -10.15 0.79 -16.09
N LYS A 16 -8.96 0.82 -15.47
CA LYS A 16 -7.66 0.79 -16.13
C LYS A 16 -6.66 0.00 -15.31
N ILE A 17 -5.65 -0.54 -15.96
CA ILE A 17 -4.44 -1.05 -15.32
C ILE A 17 -3.32 -0.09 -15.66
N VAL A 18 -2.50 0.28 -14.68
CA VAL A 18 -1.38 1.19 -14.85
C VAL A 18 -0.09 0.52 -14.36
N ALA A 19 0.92 0.47 -15.22
CA ALA A 19 2.28 0.13 -14.85
C ALA A 19 3.12 1.41 -14.85
N MET A 20 3.82 1.69 -13.77
CA MET A 20 4.75 2.81 -13.66
C MET A 20 6.13 2.32 -13.27
N ILE A 21 7.14 2.83 -13.96
CA ILE A 21 8.54 2.57 -13.70
C ILE A 21 9.14 3.86 -13.14
N GLY A 22 9.82 3.76 -12.00
CA GLY A 22 10.52 4.90 -11.42
C GLY A 22 11.80 4.53 -10.73
N ARG A 23 12.59 5.56 -10.41
CA ARG A 23 13.85 5.46 -9.66
C ARG A 23 14.03 6.67 -8.76
N LYS A 24 14.90 6.57 -7.77
CA LYS A 24 15.30 7.77 -7.00
C LYS A 24 16.37 8.54 -7.77
N ASN A 25 16.24 9.86 -7.78
CA ASN A 25 17.31 10.75 -8.24
C ASN A 25 18.29 11.06 -7.09
N GLU A 26 19.32 11.84 -7.40
CA GLU A 26 20.37 12.25 -6.44
C GLU A 26 19.84 13.04 -5.22
N TYR A 27 18.64 13.61 -5.33
CA TYR A 27 17.98 14.38 -4.27
C TYR A 27 16.95 13.55 -3.49
N GLY A 28 16.87 12.25 -3.73
CA GLY A 28 15.91 11.35 -3.09
C GLY A 28 14.48 11.48 -3.59
N LYS A 29 14.23 12.27 -4.65
CA LYS A 29 12.90 12.38 -5.29
C LYS A 29 12.69 11.25 -6.28
N VAL A 30 11.43 10.87 -6.49
CA VAL A 30 11.05 9.83 -7.44
C VAL A 30 10.98 10.41 -8.85
N GLU A 31 11.81 9.91 -9.74
CA GLU A 31 11.74 10.16 -11.18
C GLU A 31 10.94 9.04 -11.84
N ILE A 32 9.82 9.37 -12.48
CA ILE A 32 9.07 8.43 -13.31
C ILE A 32 9.73 8.38 -14.68
N VAL A 33 10.14 7.18 -15.09
CA VAL A 33 10.91 6.94 -16.33
C VAL A 33 10.12 6.17 -17.38
N GLY A 34 8.96 5.61 -17.04
CA GLY A 34 8.06 4.99 -18.00
C GLY A 34 6.67 4.76 -17.45
N ILE A 35 5.66 4.93 -18.30
CA ILE A 35 4.24 4.72 -17.96
C ILE A 35 3.60 3.87 -19.04
N GLY A 36 2.79 2.92 -18.61
CA GLY A 36 1.93 2.16 -19.51
C GLY A 36 0.56 1.94 -18.92
N LYS A 37 -0.46 1.95 -19.79
CA LYS A 37 -1.86 1.93 -19.40
C LYS A 37 -2.68 1.04 -20.33
N SER A 38 -3.52 0.21 -19.75
CA SER A 38 -4.50 -0.57 -20.51
C SER A 38 -5.90 -0.33 -19.99
N LYS A 39 -6.91 -0.54 -20.85
CA LYS A 39 -8.27 -0.71 -20.36
C LYS A 39 -8.33 -1.98 -19.51
N SER A 40 -8.99 -1.91 -18.35
CA SER A 40 -9.23 -3.10 -17.54
C SER A 40 -10.47 -3.83 -18.04
N LEU A 41 -10.32 -5.11 -18.36
CA LEU A 41 -11.39 -5.93 -18.94
C LEU A 41 -11.89 -7.02 -17.99
N GLY A 42 -11.03 -7.48 -17.06
CA GLY A 42 -11.31 -8.63 -16.19
C GLY A 42 -11.49 -8.29 -14.71
N VAL A 43 -11.50 -7.01 -14.34
CA VAL A 43 -11.55 -6.56 -12.94
C VAL A 43 -12.86 -5.83 -12.68
N HIS A 44 -13.50 -6.11 -11.55
CA HIS A 44 -14.72 -5.44 -11.13
C HIS A 44 -14.70 -5.19 -9.62
N ARG A 45 -14.82 -3.92 -9.20
CA ARG A 45 -14.77 -3.48 -7.79
C ARG A 45 -13.53 -4.01 -7.05
N GLY A 46 -12.38 -3.94 -7.72
CA GLY A 46 -11.08 -4.41 -7.19
C GLY A 46 -10.90 -5.93 -7.21
N VAL A 47 -11.89 -6.71 -7.65
CA VAL A 47 -11.80 -8.18 -7.72
C VAL A 47 -11.56 -8.64 -9.15
N VAL A 48 -10.61 -9.56 -9.32
CA VAL A 48 -10.36 -10.21 -10.62
C VAL A 48 -11.44 -11.25 -10.90
N ASN A 49 -12.36 -10.93 -11.82
CA ASN A 49 -13.43 -11.82 -12.28
C ASN A 49 -13.02 -12.67 -13.49
N ASN A 50 -12.15 -12.15 -14.36
CA ASN A 50 -11.67 -12.86 -15.55
C ASN A 50 -10.14 -12.80 -15.66
N ILE A 51 -9.49 -13.88 -15.24
CA ILE A 51 -8.03 -14.03 -15.22
C ILE A 51 -7.41 -13.77 -16.59
N THR A 52 -7.95 -14.37 -17.67
CA THR A 52 -7.37 -14.26 -19.01
C THR A 52 -7.40 -12.82 -19.52
N GLN A 53 -8.52 -12.12 -19.35
CA GLN A 53 -8.65 -10.73 -19.75
C GLN A 53 -7.77 -9.79 -18.91
N THR A 54 -7.61 -10.08 -17.62
CA THR A 54 -6.71 -9.32 -16.74
C THR A 54 -5.25 -9.53 -17.15
N ILE A 55 -4.82 -10.75 -17.47
CA ILE A 55 -3.46 -11.02 -17.96
C ILE A 55 -3.15 -10.21 -19.22
N GLN A 56 -4.06 -10.21 -20.20
CA GLN A 56 -3.89 -9.43 -21.44
C GLN A 56 -3.77 -7.92 -21.15
N SER A 57 -4.59 -7.42 -20.24
CA SER A 57 -4.57 -6.02 -19.83
C SER A 57 -3.23 -5.67 -19.15
N ILE A 58 -2.75 -6.50 -18.23
CA ILE A 58 -1.44 -6.34 -17.58
C ILE A 58 -0.32 -6.34 -18.63
N GLN A 59 -0.29 -7.33 -19.52
CA GLN A 59 0.74 -7.44 -20.56
C GLN A 59 0.78 -6.20 -21.45
N GLN A 60 -0.39 -5.64 -21.81
CA GLN A 60 -0.45 -4.41 -22.60
C GLN A 60 0.12 -3.22 -21.83
N ALA A 61 -0.25 -3.03 -20.56
CA ALA A 61 0.27 -1.93 -19.74
C ALA A 61 1.79 -2.05 -19.54
N ILE A 62 2.30 -3.27 -19.32
CA ILE A 62 3.74 -3.53 -19.18
C ILE A 62 4.47 -3.24 -20.48
N GLN A 63 3.98 -3.71 -21.63
CA GLN A 63 4.60 -3.45 -22.92
C GLN A 63 4.71 -1.96 -23.23
N GLU A 64 3.66 -1.18 -22.92
CA GLU A 64 3.70 0.28 -23.10
C GLU A 64 4.73 0.94 -22.16
N ALA A 65 4.79 0.54 -20.88
CA ALA A 65 5.77 1.07 -19.93
C ALA A 65 7.23 0.71 -20.30
N GLU A 66 7.47 -0.51 -20.77
CA GLU A 66 8.79 -0.93 -21.27
C GLU A 66 9.18 -0.17 -22.55
N ALA A 67 8.23 0.10 -23.43
CA ALA A 67 8.48 0.85 -24.66
C ALA A 67 8.79 2.33 -24.38
N ASP A 68 8.10 2.92 -23.40
CA ASP A 68 8.28 4.31 -22.98
C ASP A 68 9.63 4.53 -22.27
N SER A 69 10.01 3.60 -21.40
CA SER A 69 11.28 3.69 -20.63
C SER A 69 12.51 3.10 -21.33
N GLY A 70 12.32 2.17 -22.27
CA GLY A 70 13.39 1.32 -22.81
C GLY A 70 13.92 0.28 -21.81
N LEU A 71 13.27 0.09 -20.66
CA LEU A 71 13.67 -0.83 -19.59
C LEU A 71 12.82 -2.09 -19.60
N LYS A 72 13.39 -3.21 -19.15
CA LYS A 72 12.66 -4.47 -18.97
C LYS A 72 12.14 -4.61 -17.55
N ILE A 73 10.84 -4.89 -17.42
CA ILE A 73 10.17 -5.13 -16.14
C ILE A 73 10.24 -6.62 -15.82
N LYS A 74 10.65 -6.95 -14.59
CA LYS A 74 10.62 -8.32 -14.06
C LYS A 74 9.80 -8.38 -12.78
N ASP A 75 10.21 -7.59 -11.80
CA ASP A 75 9.58 -7.52 -10.48
C ASP A 75 8.60 -6.36 -10.38
N VAL A 76 7.45 -6.60 -9.76
CA VAL A 76 6.42 -5.57 -9.54
C VAL A 76 5.88 -5.59 -8.11
N VAL A 77 5.60 -4.41 -7.57
CA VAL A 77 4.74 -4.23 -6.39
C VAL A 77 3.33 -3.92 -6.86
N VAL A 78 2.36 -4.68 -6.36
CA VAL A 78 0.98 -4.62 -6.85
C VAL A 78 0.05 -4.02 -5.80
N GLY A 79 -0.84 -3.16 -6.25
CA GLY A 79 -1.93 -2.61 -5.43
C GLY A 79 -3.01 -3.65 -5.18
N ILE A 80 -3.55 -3.67 -3.97
CA ILE A 80 -4.79 -4.36 -3.63
C ILE A 80 -5.77 -3.42 -2.95
N ALA A 81 -7.00 -3.42 -3.43
CA ALA A 81 -8.15 -2.74 -2.84
C ALA A 81 -9.46 -3.46 -3.21
N GLY A 82 -10.56 -3.01 -2.62
CA GLY A 82 -11.89 -3.50 -2.95
C GLY A 82 -12.60 -4.19 -1.79
N GLN A 83 -13.83 -4.63 -2.04
CA GLN A 83 -14.75 -5.12 -1.00
C GLN A 83 -14.28 -6.40 -0.27
N HIS A 84 -13.22 -7.02 -0.76
CA HIS A 84 -12.62 -8.21 -0.18
C HIS A 84 -11.56 -7.86 0.89
N ILE A 85 -11.34 -6.56 1.15
CA ILE A 85 -10.48 -6.05 2.20
C ILE A 85 -11.32 -5.63 3.39
N ARG A 86 -10.88 -6.03 4.59
CA ARG A 86 -11.51 -5.70 5.87
C ARG A 86 -10.44 -5.27 6.86
N SER A 87 -10.77 -4.27 7.66
CA SER A 87 -9.95 -3.79 8.76
C SER A 87 -10.48 -4.30 10.09
N LEU A 88 -9.58 -4.59 11.03
CA LEU A 88 -9.92 -4.91 12.40
C LEU A 88 -8.87 -4.33 13.35
N GLN A 89 -9.29 -4.02 14.57
CA GLN A 89 -8.39 -3.61 15.64
C GLN A 89 -8.06 -4.83 16.49
N HIS A 90 -6.79 -4.99 16.83
CA HIS A 90 -6.32 -6.07 17.68
C HIS A 90 -5.28 -5.55 18.67
N SER A 91 -5.20 -6.13 19.86
CA SER A 91 -4.16 -5.81 20.83
C SER A 91 -3.47 -7.09 21.24
N ASP A 92 -2.15 -7.07 21.27
CA ASP A 92 -1.35 -8.23 21.65
C ASP A 92 -0.10 -7.82 22.42
N TYR A 93 0.60 -8.80 23.01
CA TYR A 93 1.81 -8.56 23.77
C TYR A 93 2.82 -9.70 23.69
N ILE A 94 4.09 -9.36 23.92
CA ILE A 94 5.17 -10.30 24.16
C ILE A 94 5.78 -10.07 25.54
N THR A 95 6.38 -11.13 26.09
CA THR A 95 7.23 -11.05 27.27
C THR A 95 8.67 -11.22 26.82
N ARG A 96 9.49 -10.24 27.15
CA ARG A 96 10.90 -10.18 26.77
C ARG A 96 11.74 -11.03 27.74
N PRO A 97 12.77 -11.74 27.25
CA PRO A 97 13.59 -12.62 28.09
C PRO A 97 14.44 -11.84 29.10
N ASN A 98 14.90 -10.64 28.74
CA ASN A 98 15.69 -9.77 29.61
C ASN A 98 15.04 -8.38 29.72
N PRO A 99 14.37 -8.05 30.85
CA PRO A 99 13.76 -6.73 31.04
C PRO A 99 14.77 -5.59 31.22
N ASP A 100 16.01 -5.93 31.59
CA ASP A 100 17.10 -4.97 31.81
C ASP A 100 17.83 -4.60 30.50
N GLU A 101 17.49 -5.23 29.39
CA GLU A 101 17.92 -4.81 28.05
C GLU A 101 16.92 -3.83 27.45
N VAL A 102 17.42 -2.90 26.65
CA VAL A 102 16.56 -1.98 25.90
C VAL A 102 15.76 -2.73 24.84
N ILE A 103 14.52 -2.32 24.63
CA ILE A 103 13.67 -2.80 23.54
C ILE A 103 14.35 -2.43 22.22
N ASP A 104 14.45 -3.39 21.31
CA ASP A 104 15.05 -3.22 20.00
C ASP A 104 14.05 -3.51 18.86
N ALA A 105 14.52 -3.45 17.61
CA ALA A 105 13.69 -3.71 16.44
C ALA A 105 13.23 -5.18 16.35
N ASP A 106 13.99 -6.13 16.90
CA ASP A 106 13.67 -7.55 16.88
C ASP A 106 12.50 -7.85 17.84
N ASP A 107 12.42 -7.14 18.97
CA ASP A 107 11.26 -7.18 19.87
C ASP A 107 9.98 -6.72 19.14
N ILE A 108 10.04 -5.61 18.40
CA ILE A 108 8.89 -5.10 17.62
C ILE A 108 8.50 -6.09 16.53
N HIS A 109 9.47 -6.59 15.78
CA HIS A 109 9.26 -7.57 14.73
C HIS A 109 8.64 -8.86 15.27
N THR A 110 9.09 -9.34 16.43
CA THR A 110 8.54 -10.52 17.10
C THR A 110 7.08 -10.30 17.48
N LEU A 111 6.75 -9.14 18.06
CA LEU A 111 5.38 -8.79 18.40
C LEU A 111 4.49 -8.71 17.15
N CYS A 112 4.93 -8.03 16.09
CA CYS A 112 4.20 -7.97 14.82
C CYS A 112 3.98 -9.36 14.19
N ASN A 113 5.00 -10.22 14.22
CA ASN A 113 4.92 -11.58 13.70
C ASN A 113 3.97 -12.48 14.49
N GLN A 114 3.77 -12.20 15.78
CA GLN A 114 2.76 -12.90 16.57
C GLN A 114 1.36 -12.58 16.05
N VAL A 115 1.08 -11.31 15.75
CA VAL A 115 -0.21 -10.87 15.19
C VAL A 115 -0.45 -11.47 13.80
N HIS A 116 0.59 -11.63 12.98
CA HIS A 116 0.46 -12.31 11.67
C HIS A 116 0.03 -13.78 11.78
N LYS A 117 0.14 -14.41 12.96
CA LYS A 117 -0.25 -15.82 13.20
C LYS A 117 -1.67 -15.96 13.75
N LEU A 118 -2.42 -14.86 13.89
CA LEU A 118 -3.79 -14.91 14.36
C LEU A 118 -4.67 -15.73 13.41
N VAL A 119 -5.58 -16.51 14.00
CA VAL A 119 -6.55 -17.29 13.25
C VAL A 119 -7.63 -16.36 12.68
N MET A 120 -7.68 -16.26 11.35
CA MET A 120 -8.69 -15.49 10.62
C MET A 120 -9.92 -16.35 10.30
N LEU A 121 -10.99 -15.73 9.78
CA LEU A 121 -12.14 -16.46 9.26
C LEU A 121 -11.72 -17.35 8.08
N PRO A 122 -12.45 -18.44 7.78
CA PRO A 122 -12.13 -19.30 6.66
C PRO A 122 -12.01 -18.52 5.34
N GLY A 123 -10.86 -18.61 4.68
CA GLY A 123 -10.57 -17.94 3.42
C GLY A 123 -10.06 -16.50 3.53
N GLU A 124 -9.80 -16.01 4.76
CA GLU A 124 -9.16 -14.73 5.02
C GLU A 124 -7.66 -14.89 5.38
N GLU A 125 -6.84 -13.92 5.00
CA GLU A 125 -5.44 -13.81 5.41
C GLU A 125 -5.07 -12.37 5.77
N ILE A 126 -4.11 -12.22 6.69
CA ILE A 126 -3.60 -10.90 7.09
C ILE A 126 -2.65 -10.39 6.00
N ILE A 127 -2.94 -9.20 5.48
CA ILE A 127 -2.09 -8.50 4.51
C ILE A 127 -1.12 -7.57 5.23
N HIS A 128 -1.62 -6.74 6.15
CA HIS A 128 -0.82 -5.75 6.88
C HIS A 128 -1.12 -5.79 8.36
N VAL A 129 -0.07 -5.71 9.17
CA VAL A 129 -0.14 -5.46 10.61
C VAL A 129 0.49 -4.10 10.85
N LEU A 130 -0.32 -3.12 11.24
CA LEU A 130 0.10 -1.72 11.34
C LEU A 130 0.05 -1.30 12.82
N PRO A 131 1.21 -1.23 13.50
CA PRO A 131 1.27 -0.82 14.90
C PRO A 131 0.63 0.55 15.12
N GLN A 132 -0.04 0.69 16.26
CA GLN A 132 -0.69 1.92 16.70
C GLN A 132 0.08 2.49 17.89
N GLU A 133 -0.48 2.39 19.11
CA GLU A 133 0.24 2.68 20.34
C GLU A 133 0.85 1.43 20.96
N TYR A 134 2.01 1.61 21.59
CA TYR A 134 2.66 0.65 22.44
C TYR A 134 2.36 0.91 23.92
N LYS A 135 2.60 -0.13 24.71
CA LYS A 135 2.57 -0.09 26.16
C LYS A 135 3.69 -0.96 26.71
N VAL A 136 4.47 -0.39 27.63
CA VAL A 136 5.62 -1.07 28.25
C VAL A 136 5.37 -1.17 29.75
N ASP A 137 5.33 -2.39 30.29
CA ASP A 137 5.13 -2.68 31.72
C ASP A 137 3.93 -1.95 32.37
N GLY A 138 2.85 -1.75 31.61
CA GLY A 138 1.67 -1.03 32.12
C GLY A 138 1.56 0.42 31.64
N GLN A 139 2.68 1.05 31.28
CA GLN A 139 2.72 2.44 30.81
C GLN A 139 2.24 2.52 29.35
N ALA A 140 1.08 3.14 29.13
CA ALA A 140 0.44 3.27 27.82
C ALA A 140 0.86 4.56 27.06
N GLU A 141 0.28 4.73 25.87
CA GLU A 141 0.46 5.91 24.99
C GLU A 141 1.92 6.12 24.54
N ILE A 142 2.69 5.03 24.40
CA ILE A 142 4.06 5.05 23.90
C ILE A 142 4.02 4.95 22.37
N LYS A 143 4.62 5.91 21.66
CA LYS A 143 4.75 5.86 20.19
C LYS A 143 6.01 5.13 19.74
N GLU A 144 7.13 5.41 20.40
CA GLU A 144 8.43 4.83 20.07
C GLU A 144 8.96 4.04 21.28
N PRO A 145 8.79 2.71 21.31
CA PRO A 145 9.25 1.87 22.40
C PRO A 145 10.74 1.51 22.30
N ILE A 146 11.37 1.65 21.12
CA ILE A 146 12.78 1.29 20.94
C ILE A 146 13.67 2.17 21.83
N GLY A 147 14.57 1.53 22.57
CA GLY A 147 15.45 2.18 23.54
C GLY A 147 14.87 2.26 24.97
N MET A 148 13.61 1.86 25.19
CA MET A 148 13.03 1.76 26.54
C MET A 148 13.39 0.44 27.21
N TYR A 149 13.44 0.42 28.55
CA TYR A 149 13.55 -0.82 29.32
C TYR A 149 12.16 -1.36 29.62
N GLY A 150 12.04 -2.69 29.73
CA GLY A 150 10.82 -3.31 30.21
C GLY A 150 10.69 -4.79 29.86
N GLY A 151 9.91 -5.49 30.67
CA GLY A 151 9.69 -6.93 30.53
C GLY A 151 8.52 -7.29 29.63
N ARG A 152 7.46 -6.48 29.62
CA ARG A 152 6.24 -6.71 28.85
C ARG A 152 6.03 -5.59 27.86
N LEU A 153 6.09 -5.94 26.57
CA LEU A 153 5.78 -5.06 25.47
C LEU A 153 4.42 -5.44 24.88
N GLU A 154 3.46 -4.52 24.96
CA GLU A 154 2.12 -4.65 24.39
C GLU A 154 1.94 -3.61 23.28
N ALA A 155 1.09 -3.89 22.29
CA ALA A 155 0.71 -2.91 21.29
C ALA A 155 -0.72 -3.11 20.78
N ASN A 156 -1.33 -2.03 20.33
CA ASN A 156 -2.53 -2.02 19.53
C ASN A 156 -2.14 -2.07 18.05
N PHE A 157 -2.95 -2.74 17.23
CA PHE A 157 -2.71 -2.98 15.82
C PHE A 157 -3.95 -2.70 15.01
N HIS A 158 -3.76 -1.93 13.94
CA HIS A 158 -4.69 -1.91 12.82
C HIS A 158 -4.30 -3.05 11.88
N VAL A 159 -5.13 -4.09 11.83
CA VAL A 159 -4.89 -5.28 11.03
C VAL A 159 -5.76 -5.22 9.78
N VAL A 160 -5.12 -5.35 8.63
CA VAL A 160 -5.78 -5.40 7.32
C VAL A 160 -5.81 -6.84 6.86
N VAL A 161 -7.01 -7.32 6.58
CA VAL A 161 -7.31 -8.70 6.19
C VAL A 161 -7.89 -8.70 4.79
N GLY A 162 -7.53 -9.69 3.98
CA GLY A 162 -8.06 -9.89 2.64
C GLY A 162 -8.53 -11.31 2.40
N GLN A 163 -9.40 -11.49 1.39
CA GLN A 163 -9.74 -12.83 0.92
C GLN A 163 -8.56 -13.45 0.16
N VAL A 164 -8.14 -14.64 0.60
CA VAL A 164 -7.03 -15.42 -0.01
C VAL A 164 -7.24 -15.64 -1.50
N SER A 165 -8.49 -15.87 -1.91
CA SER A 165 -8.85 -16.07 -3.32
C SER A 165 -8.51 -14.84 -4.18
N SER A 166 -8.82 -13.63 -3.70
CA SER A 166 -8.54 -12.38 -4.41
C SER A 166 -7.04 -12.14 -4.55
N ILE A 167 -6.28 -12.30 -3.46
CA ILE A 167 -4.82 -12.14 -3.45
C ILE A 167 -4.16 -13.16 -4.38
N ARG A 168 -4.57 -14.42 -4.30
CA ARG A 168 -4.08 -15.49 -5.17
C ARG A 168 -4.40 -15.24 -6.65
N ASN A 169 -5.57 -14.69 -6.96
CA ASN A 169 -5.95 -14.36 -8.33
C ASN A 169 -5.05 -13.25 -8.90
N ILE A 170 -4.75 -12.21 -8.10
CA ILE A 170 -3.79 -11.16 -8.47
C ILE A 170 -2.41 -11.78 -8.75
N GLY A 171 -1.87 -12.54 -7.80
CA GLY A 171 -0.55 -13.18 -7.97
C GLY A 171 -0.50 -14.13 -9.18
N ARG A 172 -1.59 -14.85 -9.47
CA ARG A 172 -1.70 -15.68 -10.68
C ARG A 172 -1.66 -14.84 -11.96
N CYS A 173 -2.36 -13.71 -12.00
CA CYS A 173 -2.36 -12.83 -13.17
C CYS A 173 -0.97 -12.26 -13.43
N VAL A 174 -0.29 -11.77 -12.39
CA VAL A 174 1.07 -11.23 -12.46
C VAL A 174 2.05 -12.29 -12.98
N LYS A 175 2.07 -13.47 -12.35
CA LYS A 175 2.95 -14.57 -12.77
C LYS A 175 2.67 -15.04 -14.20
N SER A 176 1.40 -15.14 -14.57
CA SER A 176 1.01 -15.57 -15.93
C SER A 176 1.28 -14.49 -16.98
N ALA A 177 1.44 -13.23 -16.58
CA ALA A 177 1.88 -12.14 -17.46
C ALA A 177 3.40 -12.14 -17.70
N GLY A 178 4.17 -13.01 -17.02
CA GLY A 178 5.62 -13.10 -17.14
C GLY A 178 6.38 -12.22 -16.15
N LEU A 179 5.74 -11.84 -15.05
CA LEU A 179 6.29 -10.97 -14.00
C LEU A 179 6.43 -11.73 -12.67
N GLU A 180 7.31 -11.25 -11.81
CA GLU A 180 7.44 -11.70 -10.42
C GLU A 180 6.74 -10.72 -9.47
N LEU A 181 5.95 -11.26 -8.53
CA LEU A 181 5.26 -10.47 -7.52
C LEU A 181 6.19 -10.23 -6.33
N SER A 182 6.72 -9.01 -6.21
CA SER A 182 7.64 -8.66 -5.13
C SER A 182 6.92 -8.38 -3.81
N ALA A 183 5.80 -7.68 -3.85
CA ALA A 183 4.97 -7.38 -2.67
C ALA A 183 3.55 -7.00 -3.08
N VAL A 184 2.61 -7.11 -2.14
CA VAL A 184 1.24 -6.61 -2.26
C VAL A 184 1.06 -5.46 -1.28
N THR A 185 0.62 -4.32 -1.79
CA THR A 185 0.43 -3.08 -1.01
C THR A 185 -1.04 -2.70 -0.99
N LEU A 186 -1.57 -2.32 0.18
CA LEU A 186 -2.91 -1.75 0.29
C LEU A 186 -2.94 -0.40 -0.43
N GLU A 187 -3.80 -0.24 -1.43
CA GLU A 187 -3.82 0.97 -2.28
C GLU A 187 -4.02 2.26 -1.49
N PRO A 188 -4.91 2.35 -0.48
CA PRO A 188 -5.00 3.53 0.38
C PRO A 188 -3.67 3.97 1.02
N LEU A 189 -2.78 3.03 1.38
CA LEU A 189 -1.45 3.37 1.89
C LEU A 189 -0.55 3.92 0.78
N ALA A 190 -0.59 3.32 -0.41
CA ALA A 190 0.14 3.81 -1.58
C ALA A 190 -0.32 5.23 -1.95
N SER A 191 -1.63 5.42 -2.15
CA SER A 191 -2.22 6.72 -2.47
C SER A 191 -1.86 7.78 -1.41
N ALA A 192 -1.90 7.42 -0.12
CA ALA A 192 -1.52 8.32 0.98
C ALA A 192 -0.05 8.75 0.93
N ASN A 193 0.86 7.83 0.62
CA ASN A 193 2.28 8.15 0.49
C ASN A 193 2.56 9.08 -0.69
N ALA A 194 1.73 9.05 -1.72
CA ALA A 194 1.91 9.91 -2.88
C ALA A 194 1.34 11.32 -2.69
N VAL A 195 0.25 11.50 -1.93
CA VAL A 195 -0.54 12.76 -1.95
C VAL A 195 -0.68 13.49 -0.62
N LEU A 196 -0.33 12.85 0.50
CA LEU A 196 -0.44 13.45 1.84
C LEU A 196 0.92 13.85 2.37
N SER A 197 0.99 15.04 2.97
CA SER A 197 2.16 15.47 3.72
C SER A 197 2.18 14.80 5.11
N GLN A 198 3.35 14.82 5.75
CA GLN A 198 3.49 14.28 7.11
C GLN A 198 2.67 15.10 8.12
N GLU A 199 2.63 16.42 7.94
CA GLU A 199 1.85 17.34 8.80
C GLU A 199 0.35 17.04 8.72
N GLU A 200 -0.18 16.69 7.55
CA GLU A 200 -1.58 16.30 7.41
C GLU A 200 -1.88 14.98 8.12
N LYS A 201 -0.98 13.98 7.99
CA LYS A 201 -1.09 12.69 8.71
C LYS A 201 -1.03 12.89 10.22
N GLU A 202 -0.24 13.84 10.71
CA GLU A 202 -0.15 14.19 12.13
C GLU A 202 -1.39 14.94 12.62
N ALA A 203 -1.79 16.00 11.92
CA ALA A 203 -2.95 16.83 12.25
C ALA A 203 -4.27 16.04 12.19
N GLY A 204 -4.34 15.04 11.32
CA GLY A 204 -5.47 14.16 11.13
C GLY A 204 -6.20 14.48 9.84
N VAL A 205 -6.28 13.50 8.93
CA VAL A 205 -6.83 13.67 7.57
C VAL A 205 -7.55 12.40 7.12
N ALA A 206 -8.65 12.58 6.38
CA ALA A 206 -9.32 11.51 5.65
C ALA A 206 -8.91 11.54 4.16
N LEU A 207 -8.14 10.55 3.73
CA LEU A 207 -7.86 10.32 2.32
C LEU A 207 -8.99 9.51 1.69
N ILE A 208 -9.51 10.00 0.57
CA ILE A 208 -10.64 9.38 -0.13
C ILE A 208 -10.24 9.22 -1.60
N ASP A 209 -9.98 7.98 -1.99
CA ASP A 209 -9.62 7.61 -3.35
C ASP A 209 -10.87 7.18 -4.12
N ILE A 210 -11.37 8.05 -5.00
CA ILE A 210 -12.58 7.75 -5.79
C ILE A 210 -12.15 7.10 -7.11
N GLY A 211 -12.03 5.78 -7.06
CA GLY A 211 -11.67 4.93 -8.18
C GLY A 211 -12.82 4.68 -9.15
N GLY A 212 -12.60 3.73 -10.07
CA GLY A 212 -13.62 3.33 -11.05
C GLY A 212 -14.73 2.46 -10.45
N GLY A 213 -14.35 1.45 -9.66
CA GLY A 213 -15.29 0.49 -9.07
C GLY A 213 -15.61 0.74 -7.60
N THR A 214 -14.70 1.38 -6.87
CA THR A 214 -14.76 1.59 -5.43
C THR A 214 -14.34 3.00 -5.07
N THR A 215 -14.70 3.41 -3.85
CA THR A 215 -14.14 4.57 -3.19
C THR A 215 -13.49 4.08 -1.91
N ASP A 216 -12.20 4.28 -1.77
CA ASP A 216 -11.43 3.78 -0.65
C ASP A 216 -11.13 4.92 0.33
N LEU A 217 -11.36 4.68 1.62
CA LEU A 217 -11.15 5.63 2.71
C LEU A 217 -9.98 5.16 3.57
N ALA A 218 -9.03 6.05 3.84
CA ALA A 218 -8.04 5.87 4.91
C ALA A 218 -7.98 7.12 5.78
N ILE A 219 -8.06 6.94 7.09
CA ILE A 219 -7.96 8.01 8.07
C ILE A 219 -6.60 7.91 8.74
N PHE A 220 -5.86 9.02 8.70
CA PHE A 220 -4.59 9.17 9.40
C PHE A 220 -4.77 10.13 10.56
N LYS A 221 -4.07 9.88 11.67
CA LYS A 221 -3.98 10.78 12.83
C LYS A 221 -2.73 10.44 13.61
N ASP A 222 -2.04 11.44 14.14
CA ASP A 222 -0.79 11.28 14.90
C ASP A 222 0.35 10.67 14.08
N GLY A 223 0.30 10.79 12.75
CA GLY A 223 1.32 10.29 11.83
C GLY A 223 1.10 8.85 11.36
N ILE A 224 0.07 8.16 11.89
CA ILE A 224 -0.23 6.77 11.58
C ILE A 224 -1.65 6.59 11.06
N ILE A 225 -1.87 5.49 10.34
CA ILE A 225 -3.20 5.10 9.86
C ILE A 225 -4.03 4.54 11.01
N ARG A 226 -5.26 5.05 11.17
CA ARG A 226 -6.18 4.70 12.26
C ARG A 226 -7.36 3.86 11.80
N HIS A 227 -7.81 4.09 10.57
CA HIS A 227 -9.01 3.45 10.05
C HIS A 227 -8.94 3.35 8.54
N THR A 228 -9.49 2.26 8.00
CA THR A 228 -9.68 2.06 6.56
C THR A 228 -11.06 1.50 6.29
N ALA A 229 -11.70 1.94 5.22
CA ALA A 229 -12.97 1.41 4.75
C ALA A 229 -13.04 1.43 3.22
N VAL A 230 -13.91 0.58 2.66
CA VAL A 230 -14.14 0.51 1.21
C VAL A 230 -15.63 0.68 0.93
N ILE A 231 -15.98 1.71 0.17
CA ILE A 231 -17.33 1.96 -0.31
C ILE A 231 -17.44 1.34 -1.71
N PRO A 232 -18.44 0.50 -1.99
CA PRO A 232 -18.55 -0.24 -3.26
C PRO A 232 -19.13 0.56 -4.42
N PHE A 233 -18.81 1.85 -4.45
CA PHE A 233 -19.24 2.81 -5.45
C PHE A 233 -18.03 3.63 -5.91
N GLY A 234 -17.88 3.77 -7.22
CA GLY A 234 -16.85 4.61 -7.83
C GLY A 234 -17.39 5.31 -9.08
N GLY A 235 -16.52 5.71 -9.98
CA GLY A 235 -16.89 6.41 -11.21
C GLY A 235 -17.81 5.63 -12.17
N ASN A 236 -17.82 4.29 -12.11
CA ASN A 236 -18.62 3.47 -13.02
C ASN A 236 -20.13 3.58 -12.75
N VAL A 237 -20.54 3.69 -11.49
CA VAL A 237 -21.97 3.82 -11.17
C VAL A 237 -22.51 5.17 -11.63
N ILE A 238 -21.69 6.23 -11.58
CA ILE A 238 -22.04 7.54 -12.16
C ILE A 238 -22.27 7.39 -13.67
N THR A 239 -21.39 6.68 -14.37
CA THR A 239 -21.53 6.43 -15.80
C THR A 239 -22.76 5.61 -16.13
N GLU A 240 -23.09 4.62 -15.30
CA GLU A 240 -24.30 3.82 -15.44
C GLU A 240 -25.57 4.66 -15.29
N ASP A 241 -25.63 5.52 -14.26
CA ASP A 241 -26.77 6.42 -14.06
C ASP A 241 -26.94 7.40 -15.22
N ILE A 242 -25.82 7.92 -15.76
CA ILE A 242 -25.85 8.76 -16.98
C ILE A 242 -26.38 7.94 -18.15
N LYS A 243 -25.90 6.71 -18.35
CA LYS A 243 -26.33 5.83 -19.43
C LYS A 243 -27.84 5.61 -19.39
N GLU A 244 -28.38 5.29 -18.23
CA GLU A 244 -29.81 5.04 -18.02
C GLU A 244 -30.63 6.35 -18.11
N GLY A 245 -30.28 7.35 -17.31
CA GLY A 245 -31.00 8.62 -17.21
C GLY A 245 -30.96 9.44 -18.50
N CYS A 246 -29.91 9.29 -19.30
CA CYS A 246 -29.79 9.90 -20.62
C CYS A 246 -30.18 8.96 -21.77
N SER A 247 -30.45 7.67 -21.51
CA SER A 247 -30.75 6.64 -22.50
C SER A 247 -29.79 6.63 -23.71
N ILE A 248 -28.50 6.57 -23.41
CA ILE A 248 -27.39 6.53 -24.39
C ILE A 248 -26.53 5.30 -24.14
N ILE A 249 -25.54 5.04 -25.00
CA ILE A 249 -24.61 3.92 -24.77
C ILE A 249 -23.53 4.29 -23.76
N GLU A 250 -23.00 3.31 -23.05
CA GLU A 250 -21.99 3.48 -22.00
C GLU A 250 -20.76 4.29 -22.46
N LYS A 251 -20.25 4.00 -23.67
CA LYS A 251 -19.13 4.75 -24.25
C LYS A 251 -19.42 6.25 -24.38
N GLN A 252 -20.65 6.62 -24.72
CA GLN A 252 -21.07 8.02 -24.81
C GLN A 252 -21.27 8.62 -23.42
N ALA A 253 -21.87 7.87 -22.49
CA ALA A 253 -22.05 8.29 -21.09
C ALA A 253 -20.72 8.62 -20.41
N GLU A 254 -19.70 7.76 -20.55
CA GLU A 254 -18.36 8.02 -20.00
C GLU A 254 -17.73 9.29 -20.59
N LEU A 255 -17.85 9.47 -21.92
CA LEU A 255 -17.34 10.65 -22.59
C LEU A 255 -18.05 11.93 -22.13
N LEU A 256 -19.36 11.89 -21.89
CA LEU A 256 -20.10 13.02 -21.33
C LEU A 256 -19.66 13.34 -19.90
N LYS A 257 -19.52 12.31 -19.06
CA LYS A 257 -19.04 12.45 -17.68
C LYS A 257 -17.68 13.14 -17.65
N ILE A 258 -16.71 12.66 -18.44
CA ILE A 258 -15.35 13.20 -18.47
C ILE A 258 -15.32 14.64 -19.01
N LYS A 259 -16.02 14.91 -20.13
CA LYS A 259 -15.91 16.22 -20.80
C LYS A 259 -16.76 17.31 -20.15
N PHE A 260 -17.95 16.96 -19.68
CA PHE A 260 -18.99 17.92 -19.29
C PHE A 260 -19.57 17.67 -17.89
N GLY A 261 -19.13 16.62 -17.19
CA GLY A 261 -19.64 16.29 -15.86
C GLY A 261 -19.37 17.38 -14.84
N SER A 262 -20.35 17.60 -13.97
CA SER A 262 -20.30 18.53 -12.84
C SER A 262 -21.09 17.91 -11.69
N ALA A 263 -20.52 17.92 -10.49
CA ALA A 263 -21.18 17.49 -9.25
C ALA A 263 -22.15 18.55 -8.70
N TRP A 264 -22.14 19.77 -9.24
CA TRP A 264 -22.97 20.88 -8.75
C TRP A 264 -23.91 21.41 -9.85
N PRO A 265 -25.21 21.08 -9.82
CA PRO A 265 -26.14 21.46 -10.87
C PRO A 265 -26.42 22.97 -10.97
N GLY A 266 -26.18 23.71 -9.88
CA GLY A 266 -26.44 25.16 -9.80
C GLY A 266 -25.56 26.01 -10.73
N GLU A 267 -24.39 25.51 -11.13
CA GLU A 267 -23.44 26.23 -11.99
C GLU A 267 -23.79 26.12 -13.49
N ASN A 268 -24.62 25.16 -13.87
CA ASN A 268 -24.97 24.93 -15.28
C ASN A 268 -26.17 25.76 -15.72
N LYS A 269 -26.04 26.46 -16.84
CA LYS A 269 -27.16 27.22 -17.43
C LYS A 269 -28.17 26.28 -18.07
N ASP A 270 -29.44 26.68 -18.04
CA ASP A 270 -30.55 25.87 -18.60
C ASP A 270 -30.45 25.67 -20.13
N ASN A 271 -29.74 26.56 -20.83
CA ASN A 271 -29.58 26.54 -22.29
C ASN A 271 -28.27 25.89 -22.78
N GLU A 272 -27.43 25.37 -21.88
CA GLU A 272 -26.23 24.63 -22.27
C GLU A 272 -26.59 23.19 -22.64
N ILE A 273 -26.43 22.85 -23.91
CA ILE A 273 -26.82 21.56 -24.48
C ILE A 273 -25.63 20.91 -25.19
N VAL A 274 -25.52 19.59 -25.05
CA VAL A 274 -24.59 18.75 -25.81
C VAL A 274 -25.40 17.81 -26.68
N SER A 275 -25.05 17.75 -27.97
CA SER A 275 -25.66 16.83 -28.93
C SER A 275 -24.83 15.56 -29.04
N ILE A 276 -25.47 14.41 -28.89
CA ILE A 276 -24.86 13.09 -28.92
C ILE A 276 -25.32 12.38 -30.20
N PRO A 277 -24.39 11.81 -30.99
CA PRO A 277 -24.77 11.07 -32.19
C PRO A 277 -25.76 9.94 -31.89
N GLY A 278 -26.86 9.91 -32.64
CA GLY A 278 -27.86 8.85 -32.57
C GLY A 278 -27.31 7.51 -33.09
N LEU A 279 -27.91 6.42 -32.64
CA LEU A 279 -27.54 5.07 -33.09
C LEU A 279 -28.13 4.77 -34.48
N ARG A 280 -27.27 4.38 -35.43
CA ARG A 280 -27.66 3.83 -36.76
C ARG A 280 -28.77 4.63 -37.47
N GLY A 281 -28.50 5.89 -37.79
CA GLY A 281 -29.42 6.74 -38.56
C GLY A 281 -30.59 7.32 -37.75
N ARG A 282 -30.59 7.15 -36.43
CA ARG A 282 -31.44 7.94 -35.53
C ARG A 282 -30.90 9.37 -35.40
N GLU A 283 -31.83 10.30 -35.19
CA GLU A 283 -31.49 11.69 -34.92
C GLU A 283 -30.56 11.82 -33.69
N PRO A 284 -29.67 12.83 -33.67
CA PRO A 284 -28.87 13.14 -32.49
C PRO A 284 -29.76 13.38 -31.27
N LYS A 285 -29.29 12.96 -30.10
CA LYS A 285 -29.96 13.21 -28.84
C LYS A 285 -29.34 14.43 -28.18
N GLU A 286 -30.16 15.42 -27.86
CA GLU A 286 -29.74 16.62 -27.14
C GLU A 286 -29.92 16.43 -25.63
N ILE A 287 -28.87 16.76 -24.87
CA ILE A 287 -28.86 16.64 -23.42
C ILE A 287 -28.40 17.96 -22.82
N THR A 288 -29.21 18.51 -21.91
CA THR A 288 -28.81 19.71 -21.16
C THR A 288 -27.74 19.36 -20.13
N LEU A 289 -26.73 20.22 -19.98
CA LEU A 289 -25.68 20.03 -18.99
C LEU A 289 -26.23 20.05 -17.57
N LYS A 290 -27.31 20.80 -17.33
CA LYS A 290 -28.01 20.80 -16.05
C LYS A 290 -28.65 19.45 -15.73
N ASN A 291 -29.24 18.76 -16.72
CA ASN A 291 -29.78 17.41 -16.48
C ASN A 291 -28.66 16.40 -16.24
N LEU A 292 -27.58 16.45 -17.01
CA LEU A 292 -26.38 15.64 -16.78
C LEU A 292 -25.84 15.85 -15.36
N SER A 293 -25.69 17.10 -14.93
CA SER A 293 -25.20 17.42 -13.59
C SER A 293 -26.15 16.96 -12.48
N LYS A 294 -27.47 17.03 -12.66
CA LYS A 294 -28.44 16.48 -11.68
C LYS A 294 -28.26 14.98 -11.46
N ILE A 295 -28.05 14.21 -12.53
CA ILE A 295 -27.82 12.76 -12.45
C ILE A 295 -26.53 12.49 -11.69
N ILE A 296 -25.44 13.17 -12.07
CA ILE A 296 -24.13 13.04 -11.41
C ILE A 296 -24.23 13.42 -9.94
N HIS A 297 -24.86 14.56 -9.63
CA HIS A 297 -25.01 15.08 -8.28
C HIS A 297 -25.68 14.05 -7.35
N ALA A 298 -26.78 13.43 -7.77
CA ALA A 298 -27.48 12.44 -6.95
C ALA A 298 -26.56 11.29 -6.55
N ARG A 299 -25.74 10.77 -7.47
CA ARG A 299 -24.82 9.68 -7.17
C ARG A 299 -23.62 10.11 -6.34
N VAL A 300 -23.06 11.28 -6.62
CA VAL A 300 -21.90 11.79 -5.86
C VAL A 300 -22.30 12.12 -4.43
N VAL A 301 -23.51 12.66 -4.19
CA VAL A 301 -24.07 12.86 -2.84
C VAL A 301 -24.05 11.54 -2.07
N GLU A 302 -24.59 10.46 -2.66
CA GLU A 302 -24.62 9.15 -2.02
C GLU A 302 -23.22 8.61 -1.70
N ILE A 303 -22.26 8.73 -2.63
CA ILE A 303 -20.87 8.30 -2.40
C ILE A 303 -20.26 9.08 -1.22
N ILE A 304 -20.40 10.40 -1.19
CA ILE A 304 -19.84 11.26 -0.14
C ILE A 304 -20.54 11.01 1.20
N GLU A 305 -21.85 10.78 1.22
CA GLU A 305 -22.59 10.44 2.45
C GLU A 305 -22.13 9.11 3.06
N GLN A 306 -21.86 8.09 2.22
CA GLN A 306 -21.32 6.80 2.69
C GLN A 306 -19.90 6.97 3.25
N VAL A 307 -19.05 7.74 2.58
CA VAL A 307 -17.72 8.08 3.10
C VAL A 307 -17.82 8.82 4.43
N TYR A 308 -18.72 9.80 4.53
CA TYR A 308 -18.90 10.59 5.74
C TYR A 308 -19.46 9.75 6.91
N LEU A 309 -20.29 8.75 6.62
CA LEU A 309 -20.74 7.78 7.62
C LEU A 309 -19.56 7.03 8.24
N GLU A 310 -18.60 6.57 7.43
CA GLU A 310 -17.40 5.90 7.96
C GLU A 310 -16.50 6.85 8.76
N ILE A 311 -16.35 8.10 8.32
CA ILE A 311 -15.64 9.14 9.09
C ILE A 311 -16.33 9.41 10.44
N LYS A 312 -17.66 9.34 10.49
CA LYS A 312 -18.42 9.39 11.75
C LYS A 312 -18.22 8.15 12.62
N ASN A 313 -18.24 6.95 12.03
CA ASN A 313 -18.00 5.69 12.75
C ASN A 313 -16.62 5.64 13.39
N TYR A 314 -15.60 6.23 12.74
CA TYR A 314 -14.28 6.42 13.35
C TYR A 314 -14.33 7.29 14.62
N GLY A 315 -15.25 8.26 14.65
CA GLY A 315 -15.46 9.16 15.79
C GLY A 315 -14.76 10.51 15.63
N HIS A 316 -14.67 11.05 14.40
CA HIS A 316 -13.98 12.33 14.14
C HIS A 316 -14.52 13.55 14.93
N GLU A 317 -15.72 13.45 15.50
CA GLU A 317 -16.32 14.48 16.35
C GLU A 317 -15.70 14.52 17.76
N GLU A 318 -15.05 13.44 18.19
CA GLU A 318 -14.31 13.39 19.45
C GLU A 318 -13.05 14.27 19.36
N GLN A 319 -12.77 15.04 20.41
CA GLN A 319 -11.62 15.97 20.43
C GLN A 319 -10.28 15.28 20.09
N LYS A 320 -10.06 14.06 20.59
CA LYS A 320 -8.83 13.29 20.34
C LYS A 320 -8.72 12.77 18.90
N LYS A 321 -9.85 12.54 18.23
CA LYS A 321 -9.91 11.94 16.88
C LYS A 321 -10.21 12.94 15.79
N LYS A 322 -10.25 14.24 16.13
CA LYS A 322 -10.54 15.31 15.17
C LYS A 322 -9.55 15.30 14.01
N LEU A 323 -10.10 15.38 12.80
CA LEU A 323 -9.35 15.45 11.54
C LEU A 323 -9.15 16.91 11.15
N ILE A 324 -8.09 17.52 11.68
CA ILE A 324 -7.85 18.96 11.56
C ILE A 324 -7.52 19.35 10.11
N ALA A 325 -6.84 18.48 9.37
CA ALA A 325 -6.52 18.70 7.96
C ALA A 325 -7.68 18.38 7.01
N GLY A 326 -8.82 17.93 7.53
CA GLY A 326 -10.04 17.70 6.75
C GLY A 326 -9.94 16.48 5.83
N MET A 327 -10.33 16.65 4.57
CA MET A 327 -10.45 15.61 3.56
C MET A 327 -9.55 15.87 2.36
N VAL A 328 -8.93 14.80 1.84
CA VAL A 328 -8.16 14.83 0.59
C VAL A 328 -8.78 13.85 -0.40
N LEU A 329 -9.33 14.37 -1.50
CA LEU A 329 -9.90 13.55 -2.57
C LEU A 329 -8.82 13.23 -3.61
N THR A 330 -8.70 11.97 -4.01
CA THR A 330 -7.79 11.52 -5.07
C THR A 330 -8.48 10.52 -6.01
N GLY A 331 -7.73 9.95 -6.95
CA GLY A 331 -8.24 9.02 -7.95
C GLY A 331 -8.93 9.71 -9.12
N GLY A 332 -9.51 8.90 -10.02
CA GLY A 332 -10.13 9.41 -11.24
C GLY A 332 -11.40 10.23 -10.99
N GLY A 333 -12.17 9.86 -9.97
CA GLY A 333 -13.39 10.56 -9.57
C GLY A 333 -13.13 11.95 -9.00
N ALA A 334 -11.96 12.20 -8.40
CA ALA A 334 -11.59 13.51 -7.89
C ALA A 334 -11.43 14.59 -8.98
N GLN A 335 -11.33 14.19 -10.26
CA GLN A 335 -11.29 15.12 -11.40
C GLN A 335 -12.67 15.70 -11.75
N LEU A 336 -13.76 15.18 -11.17
CA LEU A 336 -15.09 15.66 -11.44
C LEU A 336 -15.25 17.12 -10.98
N LYS A 337 -15.74 17.98 -11.88
CA LYS A 337 -15.92 19.41 -11.57
C LYS A 337 -16.86 19.58 -10.38
N HIS A 338 -16.51 20.50 -9.48
CA HIS A 338 -17.27 20.85 -8.28
C HIS A 338 -17.39 19.76 -7.20
N ILE A 339 -16.65 18.65 -7.30
CA ILE A 339 -16.72 17.58 -6.30
C ILE A 339 -16.21 18.03 -4.92
N LYS A 340 -15.15 18.84 -4.88
CA LYS A 340 -14.63 19.45 -3.65
C LYS A 340 -15.72 20.25 -2.93
N GLN A 341 -16.37 21.17 -3.64
CA GLN A 341 -17.40 22.04 -3.09
C GLN A 341 -18.58 21.23 -2.57
N LEU A 342 -18.97 20.16 -3.28
CA LEU A 342 -20.03 19.26 -2.83
C LEU A 342 -19.62 18.50 -1.55
N ALA A 343 -18.38 18.02 -1.48
CA ALA A 343 -17.86 17.35 -0.29
C ALA A 343 -17.85 18.28 0.93
N GLU A 344 -17.36 19.52 0.78
CA GLU A 344 -17.38 20.55 1.83
C GLU A 344 -18.82 20.86 2.27
N TYR A 345 -19.76 20.96 1.32
CA TYR A 345 -21.17 21.24 1.61
C TYR A 345 -21.84 20.12 2.43
N ILE A 346 -21.60 18.85 2.08
CA ILE A 346 -22.22 17.70 2.75
C ILE A 346 -21.61 17.45 4.13
N THR A 347 -20.28 17.54 4.23
CA THR A 347 -19.55 17.09 5.42
C THR A 347 -19.20 18.22 6.39
N GLY A 348 -19.16 19.46 5.92
CA GLY A 348 -18.63 20.61 6.68
C GLY A 348 -17.12 20.57 6.90
N MET A 349 -16.40 19.64 6.25
CA MET A 349 -14.95 19.47 6.39
C MET A 349 -14.21 20.14 5.24
N ASP A 350 -13.13 20.87 5.55
CA ASP A 350 -12.24 21.44 4.54
C ASP A 350 -11.72 20.33 3.61
N THR A 351 -11.81 20.56 2.30
CA THR A 351 -11.48 19.52 1.32
C THR A 351 -10.50 20.04 0.27
N ARG A 352 -9.51 19.24 -0.10
CA ARG A 352 -8.65 19.52 -1.26
C ARG A 352 -8.52 18.30 -2.18
N ILE A 353 -8.02 18.54 -3.39
CA ILE A 353 -7.63 17.47 -4.30
C ILE A 353 -6.17 17.08 -4.03
N GLY A 354 -5.91 15.77 -3.93
CA GLY A 354 -4.60 15.18 -3.77
C GLY A 354 -3.93 14.99 -5.13
N TYR A 355 -2.78 15.63 -5.33
CA TYR A 355 -1.95 15.47 -6.52
C TYR A 355 -0.63 14.82 -6.12
N PRO A 356 -0.13 13.79 -6.82
CA PRO A 356 1.14 13.14 -6.51
C PRO A 356 2.34 13.95 -7.02
N ASN A 357 2.49 15.20 -6.60
CA ASN A 357 3.51 16.12 -7.15
C ASN A 357 4.69 16.39 -6.21
N GLU A 358 4.49 16.34 -4.90
CA GLU A 358 5.50 16.74 -3.90
C GLU A 358 6.77 15.86 -3.98
N HIS A 359 6.55 14.55 -4.08
CA HIS A 359 7.61 13.53 -4.08
C HIS A 359 8.21 13.25 -5.46
N LEU A 360 7.60 13.76 -6.54
CA LEU A 360 8.08 13.56 -7.91
C LEU A 360 9.17 14.57 -8.29
N ALA A 361 10.15 14.08 -9.05
CA ALA A 361 11.09 14.92 -9.78
C ALA A 361 10.43 15.43 -11.06
N GLY A 362 10.66 16.70 -11.42
CA GLY A 362 10.13 17.27 -12.66
C GLY A 362 8.61 17.51 -12.65
N THR A 363 8.13 18.34 -11.72
CA THR A 363 6.71 18.70 -11.48
C THR A 363 5.96 19.33 -12.67
N ASN A 364 6.54 19.37 -13.86
CA ASN A 364 5.98 20.01 -15.05
C ASN A 364 5.21 19.04 -15.95
N ASP A 365 5.31 17.72 -15.72
CA ASP A 365 4.49 16.77 -16.45
C ASP A 365 3.08 16.68 -15.85
N SER A 366 2.12 17.27 -16.56
CA SER A 366 0.71 17.27 -16.18
C SER A 366 0.06 15.88 -16.18
N GLU A 367 0.65 14.89 -16.88
CA GLU A 367 0.11 13.53 -16.90
C GLU A 367 0.41 12.80 -15.58
N THR A 368 1.68 12.69 -15.19
CA THR A 368 2.12 11.99 -13.96
C THR A 368 1.57 12.59 -12.67
N THR A 369 1.44 13.92 -12.62
CA THR A 369 0.94 14.67 -11.47
C THR A 369 -0.58 14.62 -11.30
N SER A 370 -1.30 13.87 -12.14
CA SER A 370 -2.76 13.74 -12.06
C SER A 370 -3.21 12.85 -10.89
N PRO A 371 -4.32 13.16 -10.20
CA PRO A 371 -4.92 12.28 -9.17
C PRO A 371 -5.24 10.88 -9.72
N VAL A 372 -5.52 10.81 -11.03
CA VAL A 372 -5.12 9.76 -12.01
C VAL A 372 -4.25 8.62 -11.52
N TYR A 373 -3.11 8.99 -10.96
CA TYR A 373 -1.97 8.10 -10.81
C TYR A 373 -1.42 8.10 -9.40
N ALA A 374 -2.14 8.67 -8.44
CA ALA A 374 -1.73 8.70 -7.03
C ALA A 374 -1.36 7.31 -6.51
N THR A 375 -2.21 6.30 -6.76
CA THR A 375 -1.95 4.92 -6.37
C THR A 375 -0.69 4.37 -7.04
N ALA A 376 -0.57 4.50 -8.37
CA ALA A 376 0.57 3.97 -9.12
C ALA A 376 1.90 4.61 -8.70
N VAL A 377 1.93 5.93 -8.48
CA VAL A 377 3.10 6.65 -7.94
C VAL A 377 3.43 6.14 -6.53
N GLY A 378 2.41 5.97 -5.68
CA GLY A 378 2.58 5.42 -4.34
C GLY A 378 3.13 3.99 -4.32
N LEU A 379 2.73 3.15 -5.28
CA LEU A 379 3.26 1.80 -5.44
C LEU A 379 4.72 1.81 -5.87
N VAL A 380 5.13 2.74 -6.74
CA VAL A 380 6.54 2.93 -7.09
C VAL A 380 7.35 3.38 -5.87
N MET A 381 6.83 4.34 -5.09
CA MET A 381 7.46 4.78 -3.84
C MET A 381 7.66 3.62 -2.87
N ASN A 382 6.62 2.82 -2.65
CA ASN A 382 6.71 1.64 -1.80
C ASN A 382 7.69 0.61 -2.35
N SER A 383 7.74 0.39 -3.67
CA SER A 383 8.70 -0.52 -4.29
C SER A 383 10.14 -0.05 -4.11
N LEU A 384 10.42 1.25 -4.13
CA LEU A 384 11.74 1.81 -3.84
C LEU A 384 12.15 1.59 -2.38
N GLU A 385 11.21 1.68 -1.44
CA GLU A 385 11.46 1.39 -0.02
C GLU A 385 11.67 -0.11 0.24
N HIS A 386 10.89 -0.98 -0.40
CA HIS A 386 11.04 -2.44 -0.27
C HIS A 386 12.36 -2.93 -0.86
N GLY A 387 12.78 -2.37 -2.01
CA GLY A 387 14.10 -2.62 -2.58
C GLY A 387 15.20 -2.28 -1.58
N ALA A 388 15.15 -1.09 -0.98
CA ALA A 388 16.13 -0.66 0.03
C ALA A 388 16.18 -1.60 1.26
N LYS A 389 15.03 -2.08 1.75
CA LYS A 389 14.96 -3.03 2.87
C LYS A 389 15.56 -4.40 2.53
N LYS A 390 15.23 -4.97 1.35
CA LYS A 390 15.83 -6.23 0.89
C LYS A 390 17.35 -6.11 0.74
N PHE A 391 17.85 -5.01 0.17
CA PHE A 391 19.30 -4.77 0.07
C PHE A 391 19.96 -4.65 1.45
N GLN A 392 19.31 -4.01 2.43
CA GLN A 392 19.82 -3.95 3.80
C GLN A 392 19.83 -5.32 4.47
N GLU A 393 18.77 -6.11 4.34
CA GLU A 393 18.70 -7.48 4.88
C GLU A 393 19.76 -8.40 4.24
N GLU A 394 19.93 -8.35 2.92
CA GLU A 394 20.96 -9.11 2.20
C GLU A 394 22.38 -8.65 2.55
N ALA A 395 22.62 -7.35 2.75
CA ALA A 395 23.91 -6.83 3.20
C ALA A 395 24.23 -7.27 4.64
N VAL A 396 23.23 -7.27 5.52
CA VAL A 396 23.37 -7.77 6.90
C VAL A 396 23.65 -9.27 6.89
N LEU A 397 22.95 -10.06 6.07
CA LEU A 397 23.19 -11.51 5.92
C LEU A 397 24.61 -11.78 5.40
N LYS A 398 25.05 -11.11 4.33
CA LYS A 398 26.42 -11.24 3.81
C LYS A 398 27.48 -10.83 4.83
N SER A 399 27.23 -9.77 5.60
CA SER A 399 28.16 -9.36 6.67
C SER A 399 28.22 -10.36 7.82
N LYS A 400 27.12 -11.07 8.12
CA LYS A 400 27.09 -12.16 9.11
C LYS A 400 27.84 -13.39 8.59
N GLU A 401 27.62 -13.77 7.33
CA GLU A 401 28.32 -14.89 6.67
C GLU A 401 29.84 -14.64 6.61
N GLN A 402 30.26 -13.44 6.19
CA GLN A 402 31.68 -13.04 6.19
C GLN A 402 32.29 -13.06 7.59
N ARG A 403 31.56 -12.58 8.60
CA ARG A 403 32.03 -12.58 9.99
C ARG A 403 32.13 -14.00 10.57
N GLU A 404 31.24 -14.92 10.16
CA GLU A 404 31.32 -16.33 10.52
C GLU A 404 32.47 -17.05 9.81
N GLU A 405 32.81 -16.69 8.57
CA GLU A 405 33.98 -17.18 7.84
C GLU A 405 35.29 -16.67 8.47
N GLU A 406 35.40 -15.38 8.76
CA GLU A 406 36.57 -14.79 9.46
C GLU A 406 36.79 -15.42 10.84
N LEU A 407 35.71 -15.70 11.58
CA LEU A 407 35.77 -16.38 12.87
C LEU A 407 36.24 -17.84 12.73
N LYS A 408 35.88 -18.54 11.66
CA LYS A 408 36.36 -19.90 11.37
C LYS A 408 37.82 -19.91 10.95
N GLU A 409 38.24 -19.01 10.06
CA GLU A 409 39.65 -18.89 9.65
C GLU A 409 40.55 -18.52 10.84
N SER A 410 40.10 -17.62 11.73
CA SER A 410 40.85 -17.29 12.95
C SER A 410 40.97 -18.48 13.93
N PHE A 411 39.98 -19.37 13.95
CA PHE A 411 40.01 -20.57 14.78
C PHE A 411 40.91 -21.66 14.22
N ASP A 412 40.96 -21.81 12.89
CA ASP A 412 41.85 -22.77 12.21
C ASP A 412 43.33 -22.33 12.30
N ASP A 413 43.63 -21.02 12.17
CA ASP A 413 44.96 -20.45 12.39
C ASP A 413 45.46 -20.61 13.84
N ASP A 414 44.56 -20.56 14.83
CA ASP A 414 44.87 -20.77 16.25
C ASP A 414 45.09 -22.25 16.61
N ILE A 415 44.62 -23.18 15.77
CA ILE A 415 44.83 -24.63 15.92
C ILE A 415 46.15 -25.05 15.24
N GLU A 416 46.49 -24.52 14.06
CA GLU A 416 47.77 -24.81 13.39
C GLU A 416 48.98 -24.26 14.16
N ASN A 417 48.83 -23.16 14.92
CA ASN A 417 49.92 -22.58 15.73
C ASN A 417 50.16 -23.26 17.10
N LYS A 418 49.48 -24.38 17.40
CA LYS A 418 49.59 -25.10 18.69
C LYS A 418 50.35 -26.42 18.66
N GLU A 419 51.05 -26.77 17.56
CA GLU A 419 51.81 -28.02 17.50
C GLU A 419 53.23 -27.98 18.11
N ASP A 420 53.75 -26.82 18.55
CA ASP A 420 55.13 -26.72 19.08
C ASP A 420 55.21 -26.32 20.57
N LEU A 421 54.61 -27.12 21.47
CA LEU A 421 54.90 -27.02 22.91
C LEU A 421 55.09 -28.40 23.54
N LYS A 422 56.36 -28.75 23.82
CA LYS A 422 56.74 -29.93 24.61
C LYS A 422 56.18 -29.82 26.04
N PRO A 423 55.62 -30.88 26.63
CA PRO A 423 55.06 -30.82 27.97
C PRO A 423 56.15 -30.82 29.07
N ASP A 424 56.03 -29.89 30.01
CA ASP A 424 56.82 -29.78 31.25
C ASP A 424 56.27 -30.75 32.32
N PRO A 425 57.08 -31.63 32.97
CA PRO A 425 56.59 -32.66 33.88
C PRO A 425 56.17 -32.19 35.29
N HIS A 426 56.19 -30.90 35.63
CA HIS A 426 55.90 -30.45 37.00
C HIS A 426 54.88 -29.31 37.10
N ALA A 427 53.58 -29.65 37.10
CA ALA A 427 52.52 -28.78 37.60
C ALA A 427 51.45 -29.60 38.37
N PRO A 428 51.02 -29.15 39.56
CA PRO A 428 50.02 -29.87 40.37
C PRO A 428 48.59 -29.64 39.85
N GLY A 429 47.75 -30.66 40.01
CA GLY A 429 46.42 -30.78 39.42
C GLY A 429 45.49 -29.58 39.63
N LYS A 430 44.93 -29.09 38.53
CA LYS A 430 43.75 -28.21 38.51
C LYS A 430 42.59 -28.93 37.85
N HIS A 431 41.49 -29.07 38.58
CA HIS A 431 40.20 -29.41 38.00
C HIS A 431 39.81 -28.32 36.97
N THR A 432 39.82 -28.67 35.69
CA THR A 432 39.33 -27.82 34.61
C THR A 432 37.80 -27.85 34.62
N ARG A 433 37.19 -26.71 34.94
CA ARG A 433 35.76 -26.47 34.71
C ARG A 433 35.57 -26.45 33.18
N LYS A 434 34.89 -27.46 32.62
CA LYS A 434 34.61 -27.54 31.18
C LYS A 434 34.00 -26.23 30.68
N SER A 435 34.54 -25.71 29.57
CA SER A 435 34.09 -24.46 28.95
C SER A 435 32.67 -24.64 28.40
N ILE A 436 31.92 -23.54 28.29
CA ILE A 436 30.57 -23.52 27.71
C ILE A 436 30.59 -24.10 26.27
N PHE A 437 31.72 -23.96 25.59
CA PHE A 437 31.96 -24.51 24.26
C PHE A 437 32.07 -26.04 24.23
N ASP A 438 32.73 -26.65 25.22
CA ASP A 438 32.85 -28.13 25.33
C ASP A 438 31.47 -28.78 25.53
N LYS A 439 30.57 -28.10 26.26
CA LYS A 439 29.19 -28.54 26.49
C LYS A 439 28.30 -28.39 25.25
N TRP A 440 28.62 -27.44 24.38
CA TRP A 440 27.91 -27.23 23.12
C TRP A 440 28.35 -28.25 22.06
N ALA A 441 29.66 -28.52 21.98
CA ALA A 441 30.23 -29.52 21.08
C ALA A 441 29.77 -30.95 21.39
N GLU A 442 29.69 -31.34 22.68
CA GLU A 442 29.13 -32.64 23.08
C GLU A 442 27.63 -32.76 22.69
N LYS A 443 26.83 -31.69 22.85
CA LYS A 443 25.41 -31.68 22.45
C LYS A 443 25.19 -31.73 20.94
N PHE A 444 26.07 -31.12 20.17
CA PHE A 444 25.98 -31.13 18.70
C PHE A 444 26.38 -32.48 18.12
N LYS A 445 27.35 -33.16 18.75
CA LYS A 445 27.72 -34.54 18.40
C LYS A 445 26.59 -35.54 18.72
N ASP A 446 25.97 -35.43 19.89
CA ASP A 446 24.81 -36.25 20.26
C ASP A 446 23.59 -36.01 19.34
N PHE A 447 23.47 -34.83 18.73
CA PHE A 447 22.41 -34.52 17.75
C PHE A 447 22.67 -35.17 16.39
N LEU A 448 23.93 -35.25 15.96
CA LEU A 448 24.32 -35.91 14.70
C LEU A 448 24.26 -37.44 14.80
N ASP A 449 24.63 -38.03 15.94
CA ASP A 449 24.64 -39.48 16.13
C ASP A 449 23.23 -40.08 16.34
N ASN A 450 22.21 -39.26 16.65
CA ASN A 450 20.81 -39.68 16.81
C ASN A 450 19.92 -39.34 15.60
N ALA A 451 20.50 -38.84 14.52
CA ALA A 451 19.81 -38.54 13.27
C ALA A 451 20.22 -39.56 12.19
N GLU A 452 19.89 -40.84 12.44
CA GLU A 452 19.82 -41.89 11.41
C GLU A 452 18.51 -42.69 11.55
#